data_AF-G7NI90-F1
#
_entry.id   AF-G7NI90-F1
#
_cell.length_a   1.000
_cell.length_b   1.000
_cell.length_c   1.000
_cell.angle_alpha   90.00
_cell.angle_beta   90.00
_cell.angle_gamma   90.00
#
_symmetry.space_group_name_H-M   'P 1'
#
loop_
_entity.id
_entity.type
_entity.pdbx_description
1 polymer ?
#
loop_
_entity_poly.entity_id
_entity_poly.type
_entity_poly.pdbx_seq_one_letter_code
_entity_poly.pdbx_strand_id
1 'polypeptide(L)'
;RCYPPRGVEKPLHTLMHGQGVCMELAEIEAIQESLQPSDKDEGDHPNNSFSPCSAHDRRCLQKHFAKIRDRSTSGGKMKVNGAPREDARPVPQGSCQSELHRALERLAASQSRTHEDLYIIPIPNCDRNGNFHPKQCHPALDGQRGKCWCVDRKTGVKLPGGLEPKGELDCHQLADSFRE
;
A
#
# COMPACT_ATOMS: atom_id res chain seq x y z
N ARG A 1 -0.59 9.06 -21.03
CA ARG A 1 -0.89 8.39 -19.73
C ARG A 1 -1.97 7.34 -19.96
N CYS A 2 -1.93 6.22 -19.26
CA CYS A 2 -2.91 5.15 -19.45
C CYS A 2 -3.93 5.12 -18.30
N TYR A 3 -5.19 5.00 -18.66
CA TYR A 3 -6.33 4.99 -17.74
C TYR A 3 -7.10 3.67 -17.88
N PRO A 4 -7.79 3.22 -16.83
CA PRO A 4 -8.63 2.04 -16.95
C PRO A 4 -9.80 2.35 -17.92
N PRO A 5 -10.23 1.38 -18.75
CA PRO A 5 -11.39 1.56 -19.59
C PRO A 5 -12.63 1.91 -18.76
N ARG A 6 -13.51 2.78 -19.28
CA ARG A 6 -14.72 3.20 -18.56
C ARG A 6 -15.68 2.00 -18.38
N GLY A 7 -16.34 1.93 -17.21
CA GLY A 7 -17.38 0.92 -16.93
C GLY A 7 -16.87 -0.48 -16.57
N VAL A 8 -15.57 -0.67 -16.36
CA VAL A 8 -15.02 -1.98 -15.96
C VAL A 8 -15.15 -2.18 -14.45
N GLU A 9 -15.52 -3.39 -14.03
CA GLU A 9 -15.68 -3.73 -12.60
C GLU A 9 -14.37 -3.65 -11.80
N LYS A 10 -13.23 -3.89 -12.45
CA LYS A 10 -11.91 -3.89 -11.78
C LYS A 10 -10.91 -2.98 -12.51
N PRO A 11 -11.06 -1.65 -12.38
CA PRO A 11 -10.23 -0.66 -13.06
C PRO A 11 -8.73 -0.90 -12.81
N LEU A 12 -8.33 -1.09 -11.55
CA LEU A 12 -6.92 -1.31 -11.21
C LEU A 12 -6.37 -2.61 -11.81
N HIS A 13 -7.16 -3.69 -11.84
CA HIS A 13 -6.74 -4.96 -12.40
C HIS A 13 -6.44 -4.84 -13.90
N THR A 14 -7.29 -4.11 -14.65
CA THR A 14 -7.06 -3.88 -16.08
C THR A 14 -5.75 -3.14 -16.34
N LEU A 15 -5.42 -2.14 -15.51
CA LEU A 15 -4.13 -1.44 -15.59
C LEU A 15 -2.94 -2.36 -15.31
N MET A 16 -3.00 -3.18 -14.26
CA MET A 16 -1.90 -4.09 -13.90
C MET A 16 -1.63 -5.16 -14.97
N HIS A 17 -2.61 -5.50 -15.79
CA HIS A 17 -2.50 -6.47 -16.88
C HIS A 17 -2.29 -5.84 -18.26
N GLY A 18 -2.02 -4.52 -18.32
CA GLY A 18 -1.74 -3.83 -19.59
C GLY A 18 -2.96 -3.60 -20.48
N GLN A 19 -4.17 -3.71 -19.94
CA GLN A 19 -5.44 -3.51 -20.66
C GLN A 19 -5.96 -2.07 -20.54
N GLY A 20 -5.09 -1.13 -20.14
CA GLY A 20 -5.44 0.29 -20.04
C GLY A 20 -5.54 0.95 -21.41
N VAL A 21 -6.35 2.01 -21.51
CA VAL A 21 -6.40 2.88 -22.67
C VAL A 21 -5.38 3.98 -22.48
N CYS A 22 -4.38 4.05 -23.35
CA CYS A 22 -3.33 5.07 -23.31
C CYS A 22 -3.70 6.25 -24.21
N MET A 23 -3.69 7.45 -23.63
CA MET A 23 -4.04 8.70 -24.30
C MET A 23 -2.87 9.68 -24.20
N GLU A 24 -2.76 10.58 -25.18
CA GLU A 24 -1.75 11.64 -25.20
C GLU A 24 -2.08 12.74 -24.17
N LEU A 25 -1.07 13.44 -23.67
CA LEU A 25 -1.25 14.49 -22.64
C LEU A 25 -2.22 15.59 -23.07
N ALA A 26 -2.16 16.02 -24.33
CA ALA A 26 -3.07 17.03 -24.87
C ALA A 26 -4.53 16.55 -24.95
N GLU A 27 -4.75 15.25 -25.18
CA GLU A 27 -6.09 14.65 -25.22
C GLU A 27 -6.70 14.55 -23.81
N ILE A 28 -5.85 14.32 -22.80
CA ILE A 28 -6.22 14.32 -21.39
C ILE A 28 -6.64 15.73 -20.95
N GLU A 29 -5.84 16.74 -21.28
CA GLU A 29 -6.13 18.14 -20.96
C GLU A 29 -7.43 18.62 -21.61
N ALA A 30 -7.68 18.25 -22.87
CA ALA A 30 -8.94 18.58 -23.57
C ALA A 30 -10.17 17.94 -22.91
N ILE A 31 -10.06 16.69 -22.42
CA ILE A 31 -11.15 16.04 -21.68
C ILE A 31 -11.36 16.71 -20.32
N GLN A 32 -10.28 17.08 -19.61
CA GLN A 32 -10.34 17.74 -18.31
C GLN A 32 -10.92 19.16 -18.41
N GLU A 33 -10.65 19.88 -19.50
CA GLU A 33 -11.18 21.22 -19.76
C GLU A 33 -12.66 21.21 -20.18
N SER A 34 -13.10 20.15 -20.86
CA SER A 34 -14.52 19.94 -21.20
C SER A 34 -15.41 19.57 -20.00
N LEU A 35 -14.79 19.12 -18.90
CA LEU A 35 -15.44 18.84 -17.63
C LEU A 35 -15.21 20.03 -16.69
N GLN A 36 -16.02 21.08 -16.82
CA GLN A 36 -16.18 22.02 -15.71
C GLN A 36 -16.55 21.21 -14.44
N PRO A 37 -15.97 21.52 -13.26
CA PRO A 37 -16.24 20.78 -12.04
C PRO A 37 -17.66 21.13 -11.54
N SER A 38 -18.66 20.48 -12.13
CA SER A 38 -20.01 20.42 -11.60
C SER A 38 -20.03 19.39 -10.48
N ASP A 39 -19.97 19.93 -9.26
CA ASP A 39 -20.32 19.32 -8.00
C ASP A 39 -19.58 18.06 -7.54
N LYS A 40 -19.20 18.15 -6.27
CA LYS A 40 -18.65 17.08 -5.43
C LYS A 40 -19.59 15.87 -5.44
N ASP A 41 -19.29 14.88 -6.27
CA ASP A 41 -19.74 13.51 -6.01
C ASP A 41 -18.55 12.74 -5.47
N GLU A 42 -18.40 12.80 -4.14
CA GLU A 42 -17.61 11.85 -3.35
C GLU A 42 -18.26 10.46 -3.51
N GLY A 43 -17.98 9.84 -4.65
CA GLY A 43 -18.25 8.43 -4.88
C GLY A 43 -17.30 7.62 -4.01
N ASP A 44 -17.76 7.34 -2.78
CA ASP A 44 -17.15 6.44 -1.81
C ASP A 44 -16.72 5.16 -2.53
N HIS A 45 -15.41 5.05 -2.80
CA HIS A 45 -14.80 3.81 -3.26
C HIS A 45 -14.92 2.81 -2.10
N PRO A 46 -15.74 1.74 -2.22
CA PRO A 46 -15.94 0.82 -1.12
C PRO A 46 -14.80 -0.19 -1.12
N ASN A 47 -13.60 0.27 -0.81
CA ASN A 47 -12.50 -0.61 -0.48
C ASN A 47 -11.69 -0.03 0.67
N ASN A 48 -12.33 0.09 1.81
CA ASN A 48 -11.64 0.13 3.07
C ASN A 48 -12.51 -0.61 4.10
N SER A 49 -11.93 -1.56 4.84
CA SER A 49 -12.62 -2.39 5.81
C SER A 49 -13.11 -1.62 7.06
N PHE A 50 -13.35 -0.32 6.92
CA PHE A 50 -13.74 0.66 7.93
C PHE A 50 -14.88 1.60 7.50
N SER A 51 -15.48 1.43 6.30
CA SER A 51 -16.70 2.22 5.99
C SER A 51 -17.84 1.79 6.92
N PRO A 52 -18.49 2.72 7.65
CA PRO A 52 -19.66 2.40 8.48
C PRO A 52 -20.77 1.83 7.59
N CYS A 53 -21.30 0.67 7.95
CA CYS A 53 -22.39 0.05 7.20
C CYS A 53 -23.56 1.03 7.07
N SER A 54 -24.10 1.20 5.85
CA SER A 54 -25.33 1.96 5.67
C SER A 54 -26.48 1.31 6.45
N ALA A 55 -27.42 2.11 6.96
CA ALA A 55 -28.54 1.61 7.75
C ALA A 55 -29.43 0.60 6.98
N HIS A 56 -29.37 0.63 5.65
CA HIS A 56 -30.17 -0.22 4.76
C HIS A 56 -29.47 -1.54 4.40
N ASP A 57 -28.14 -1.65 4.57
CA ASP A 57 -27.41 -2.88 4.32
C ASP A 57 -27.45 -3.81 5.55
N ARG A 58 -28.55 -4.56 5.64
CA ARG A 58 -28.77 -5.55 6.71
C ARG A 58 -27.67 -6.60 6.78
N ARG A 59 -27.03 -6.95 5.65
CA ARG A 59 -25.96 -7.98 5.62
C ARG A 59 -24.64 -7.43 6.17
N CYS A 60 -24.29 -6.18 5.84
CA CYS A 60 -23.14 -5.52 6.43
C CYS A 60 -23.32 -5.35 7.94
N LEU A 61 -24.48 -4.82 8.37
CA LEU A 61 -24.80 -4.63 9.78
C LEU A 61 -24.73 -5.96 10.55
N GLN A 62 -25.30 -7.04 10.01
CA GLN A 62 -25.26 -8.36 10.63
C GLN A 62 -23.82 -8.88 10.84
N LYS A 63 -22.94 -8.71 9.83
CA LYS A 63 -21.51 -9.06 9.94
C LYS A 63 -20.79 -8.19 10.97
N HIS A 64 -21.12 -6.90 11.05
CA HIS A 64 -20.55 -5.97 12.02
C HIS A 64 -20.95 -6.34 13.45
N PHE A 65 -22.24 -6.62 13.71
CA PHE A 65 -22.72 -7.06 15.01
C PHE A 65 -22.14 -8.42 15.43
N ALA A 66 -21.92 -9.34 14.48
CA ALA A 66 -21.24 -10.62 14.75
C ALA A 66 -19.77 -10.40 15.21
N LYS A 67 -19.02 -9.52 14.52
CA LYS A 67 -17.65 -9.17 14.90
C LYS A 67 -17.55 -8.49 16.28
N ILE A 68 -18.50 -7.60 16.62
CA ILE A 68 -18.57 -6.97 17.94
C ILE A 68 -18.84 -8.00 19.03
N ARG A 69 -19.73 -8.97 18.77
CA ARG A 69 -20.08 -10.04 19.71
C ARG A 69 -18.93 -11.02 19.94
N ASP A 70 -18.14 -11.32 18.92
CA ASP A 70 -16.90 -12.09 19.07
C ASP A 70 -15.88 -11.33 19.94
N ARG A 71 -15.74 -10.02 19.72
CA ARG A 71 -14.85 -9.18 20.54
C ARG A 71 -15.29 -9.11 22.01
N SER A 72 -16.58 -9.05 22.31
CA SER A 72 -17.07 -9.09 23.70
C SER A 72 -16.97 -10.48 24.34
N THR A 73 -17.10 -11.55 23.55
CA THR A 73 -16.95 -12.94 24.03
C THR A 73 -15.48 -13.29 24.26
N SER A 74 -14.54 -12.71 23.51
CA SER A 74 -13.09 -12.88 23.70
C SER A 74 -12.53 -12.25 24.99
N GLY A 75 -13.33 -11.43 25.69
CA GLY A 75 -13.02 -10.95 27.05
C GLY A 75 -13.37 -11.93 28.17
N GLY A 76 -14.14 -12.99 27.87
CA GLY A 76 -14.45 -14.08 28.81
C GLY A 76 -13.55 -15.28 28.54
N LYS A 77 -12.59 -15.54 29.44
CA LYS A 77 -11.70 -16.71 29.42
C LYS A 77 -12.47 -18.02 29.18
N MET A 78 -12.48 -18.48 27.93
CA MET A 78 -12.91 -19.82 27.60
C MET A 78 -11.78 -20.77 28.06
N LYS A 79 -12.02 -21.50 29.16
CA LYS A 79 -11.11 -22.52 29.67
C LYS A 79 -11.01 -23.65 28.65
N VAL A 80 -10.02 -23.58 27.76
CA VAL A 80 -9.52 -24.75 27.04
C VAL A 80 -8.47 -25.39 27.94
N ASN A 81 -8.81 -26.53 28.54
CA ASN A 81 -7.81 -27.43 29.09
C ASN A 81 -6.99 -27.96 27.91
N GLY A 82 -5.81 -27.38 27.70
CA GLY A 82 -4.89 -27.84 26.67
C GLY A 82 -3.74 -26.85 26.44
N ALA A 83 -2.69 -27.00 27.24
CA ALA A 83 -1.34 -26.44 27.12
C ALA A 83 -1.22 -24.89 27.03
N PRO A 84 -0.22 -24.27 27.67
CA PRO A 84 0.19 -22.94 27.27
C PRO A 84 0.58 -23.04 25.79
N ARG A 85 -0.16 -22.37 24.90
CA ARG A 85 0.41 -22.00 23.61
C ARG A 85 1.66 -21.21 23.97
N GLU A 86 2.83 -21.80 23.73
CA GLU A 86 4.07 -21.03 23.71
C GLU A 86 3.78 -19.80 22.88
N ASP A 87 3.91 -18.65 23.52
CA ASP A 87 4.00 -17.35 22.87
C ASP A 87 4.83 -17.58 21.60
N ALA A 88 4.19 -17.44 20.44
CA ALA A 88 4.83 -17.76 19.18
C ALA A 88 6.05 -16.87 19.11
N ARG A 89 7.22 -17.46 19.42
CA ARG A 89 8.50 -16.75 19.57
C ARG A 89 8.55 -15.69 18.48
N PRO A 90 8.74 -14.40 18.81
CA PRO A 90 8.82 -13.36 17.80
C PRO A 90 9.81 -13.84 16.75
N VAL A 91 9.30 -14.20 15.57
CA VAL A 91 10.14 -14.59 14.44
C VAL A 91 11.13 -13.45 14.31
N PRO A 92 12.46 -13.69 14.26
CA PRO A 92 13.44 -12.61 14.15
C PRO A 92 13.04 -11.74 12.96
N GLN A 93 12.41 -10.60 13.24
CA GLN A 93 11.90 -9.72 12.19
C GLN A 93 13.12 -9.05 11.61
N GLY A 94 13.33 -9.21 10.30
CA GLY A 94 14.35 -8.44 9.62
C GLY A 94 14.12 -6.94 9.83
N SER A 95 15.17 -6.15 9.69
CA SER A 95 15.12 -4.69 9.84
C SER A 95 14.01 -4.05 9.00
N CYS A 96 13.87 -4.44 7.73
CA CYS A 96 12.80 -3.95 6.85
C CYS A 96 11.41 -4.32 7.37
N GLN A 97 11.22 -5.57 7.83
CA GLN A 97 9.94 -6.00 8.37
C GLN A 97 9.55 -5.22 9.62
N SER A 98 10.51 -4.88 10.48
CA SER A 98 10.28 -4.05 11.66
C SER A 98 9.87 -2.63 11.28
N GLU A 99 10.54 -2.04 10.28
CA GLU A 99 10.19 -0.72 9.75
C GLU A 99 8.83 -0.71 9.05
N LEU A 100 8.49 -1.78 8.33
CA LEU A 100 7.18 -1.97 7.71
C LEU A 100 6.07 -1.95 8.74
N HIS A 101 6.19 -2.71 9.84
CA HIS A 101 5.19 -2.69 10.91
C HIS A 101 5.03 -1.30 11.53
N ARG A 102 6.14 -0.60 11.79
CA ARG A 102 6.12 0.77 12.31
C ARG A 102 5.45 1.75 11.36
N ALA A 103 5.68 1.63 10.05
CA ALA A 103 5.03 2.47 9.04
C ALA A 103 3.51 2.20 9.00
N LEU A 104 3.11 0.93 9.03
CA LEU A 104 1.70 0.53 9.06
C LEU A 104 0.97 1.00 10.31
N GLU A 105 1.61 0.95 11.47
CA GLU A 105 1.05 1.47 12.72
C GLU A 105 0.78 2.98 12.64
N ARG A 106 1.74 3.75 12.09
CA ARG A 106 1.57 5.19 11.87
C ARG A 106 0.45 5.51 10.87
N LEU A 107 0.33 4.73 9.79
CA LEU A 107 -0.77 4.83 8.82
C LEU A 107 -2.13 4.35 9.37
N ALA A 108 -2.12 3.50 10.40
CA ALA A 108 -3.33 3.10 11.10
C ALA A 108 -3.79 4.17 12.10
N ALA A 109 -2.85 4.92 12.67
CA ALA A 109 -3.13 6.05 13.55
C ALA A 109 -3.54 7.32 12.79
N SER A 110 -3.22 7.45 11.50
CA SER A 110 -3.67 8.59 10.68
C SER A 110 -5.17 8.50 10.39
N GLN A 111 -5.89 9.61 10.64
CA GLN A 111 -7.33 9.69 10.42
C GLN A 111 -7.70 9.77 8.93
N SER A 112 -6.77 10.24 8.11
CA SER A 112 -6.85 10.24 6.65
C SER A 112 -5.81 9.28 6.07
N ARG A 113 -6.13 8.66 4.94
CA ARG A 113 -5.22 7.81 4.16
C ARG A 113 -5.17 8.31 2.73
N THR A 114 -4.75 9.55 2.59
CA THR A 114 -4.50 10.17 1.29
C THR A 114 -3.24 9.59 0.66
N HIS A 115 -3.05 9.84 -0.63
CA HIS A 115 -1.85 9.41 -1.33
C HIS A 115 -0.58 10.15 -0.80
N GLU A 116 -0.80 11.33 -0.25
CA GLU A 116 0.17 12.19 0.41
C GLU A 116 0.65 11.57 1.72
N ASP A 117 -0.25 10.95 2.50
CA ASP A 117 0.12 10.24 3.73
C ASP A 117 1.07 9.07 3.45
N LEU A 118 0.89 8.36 2.33
CA LEU A 118 1.79 7.28 1.89
C LEU A 118 3.16 7.80 1.41
N TYR A 119 3.24 9.07 1.04
CA TYR A 119 4.51 9.71 0.69
C TYR A 119 5.27 10.16 1.94
N ILE A 120 4.56 10.68 2.95
CA ILE A 120 5.14 11.14 4.23
C ILE A 120 5.50 9.95 5.14
N ILE A 121 4.68 8.90 5.13
CA ILE A 121 4.89 7.65 5.88
C ILE A 121 5.15 6.53 4.85
N PRO A 122 6.40 6.42 4.35
CA PRO A 122 6.70 5.47 3.29
C PRO A 122 6.63 4.03 3.79
N ILE A 123 5.99 3.18 2.99
CA ILE A 123 5.98 1.73 3.20
C ILE A 123 7.25 1.16 2.53
N PRO A 124 8.20 0.57 3.27
CA PRO A 124 9.40 0.00 2.68
C PRO A 124 9.04 -1.28 1.91
N ASN A 125 9.68 -1.49 0.75
CA ASN A 125 9.58 -2.73 0.00
C ASN A 125 10.56 -3.77 0.60
N CYS A 126 10.00 -4.82 1.16
CA CYS A 126 10.75 -5.88 1.83
C CYS A 126 10.71 -7.19 1.03
N ASP A 127 11.78 -7.97 1.11
CA ASP A 127 11.79 -9.34 0.62
C ASP A 127 11.09 -10.31 1.59
N ARG A 128 10.96 -11.58 1.18
CA ARG A 128 10.31 -12.63 1.99
C ARG A 128 11.04 -12.94 3.30
N ASN A 129 12.32 -12.58 3.40
CA ASN A 129 13.14 -12.81 4.58
C ASN A 129 13.08 -11.63 5.55
N GLY A 130 12.33 -10.57 5.22
CA GLY A 130 12.22 -9.35 6.03
C GLY A 130 13.39 -8.39 5.86
N ASN A 131 14.25 -8.58 4.86
CA ASN A 131 15.31 -7.64 4.47
C ASN A 131 14.78 -6.63 3.44
N PHE A 132 15.52 -5.56 3.20
CA PHE A 132 15.16 -4.56 2.19
C PHE A 132 15.37 -5.12 0.79
N HIS A 133 14.40 -4.87 -0.10
CA HIS A 133 14.63 -5.06 -1.52
C HIS A 133 15.68 -4.04 -2.00
N PRO A 134 16.64 -4.41 -2.86
CA PRO A 134 17.70 -3.48 -3.29
C PRO A 134 17.16 -2.20 -3.92
N LYS A 135 15.99 -2.27 -4.57
CA LYS A 135 15.31 -1.15 -5.21
C LYS A 135 14.09 -0.73 -4.39
N GLN A 136 14.14 0.47 -3.83
CA GLN A 136 13.01 1.14 -3.17
C GLN A 136 12.46 2.23 -4.09
N CYS A 137 11.16 2.53 -4.00
CA CYS A 137 10.51 3.53 -4.81
C CYS A 137 9.51 4.36 -3.99
N HIS A 138 9.34 5.62 -4.35
CA HIS A 138 8.20 6.40 -3.88
C HIS A 138 6.88 5.86 -4.46
N PRO A 139 5.74 6.07 -3.78
CA PRO A 139 4.44 5.79 -4.37
C PRO A 139 4.14 6.75 -5.53
N ALA A 140 3.19 6.39 -6.39
CA ALA A 140 2.90 7.12 -7.63
C ALA A 140 1.98 8.33 -7.41
N LEU A 141 2.53 9.54 -7.35
CA LEU A 141 1.76 10.79 -7.23
C LEU A 141 1.25 11.24 -8.61
N ASP A 142 -0.02 11.67 -8.67
CA ASP A 142 -0.65 12.26 -9.86
C ASP A 142 -0.54 11.41 -11.14
N GLY A 143 -0.46 10.09 -10.97
CA GLY A 143 -0.29 9.13 -12.06
C GLY A 143 1.09 9.12 -12.71
N GLN A 144 2.07 9.78 -12.10
CA GLN A 144 3.48 9.61 -12.43
C GLN A 144 4.11 8.53 -11.56
N ARG A 145 4.94 7.69 -12.17
CA ARG A 145 5.67 6.66 -11.45
C ARG A 145 6.62 7.32 -10.45
N GLY A 146 6.55 6.88 -9.19
CA GLY A 146 7.46 7.38 -8.16
C GLY A 146 8.92 7.04 -8.48
N LYS A 147 9.81 7.95 -8.09
CA LYS A 147 11.26 7.80 -8.26
C LYS A 147 11.77 6.64 -7.43
N CYS A 148 12.74 5.90 -7.96
CA CYS A 148 13.35 4.75 -7.28
C CYS A 148 14.82 5.01 -6.97
N TRP A 149 15.33 4.37 -5.92
CA TRP A 149 16.73 4.42 -5.51
C TRP A 149 17.20 3.05 -5.02
N CYS A 150 18.51 2.85 -5.00
CA CYS A 150 19.11 1.64 -4.46
C CYS A 150 19.42 1.78 -2.96
N VAL A 151 19.20 0.71 -2.20
CA VAL A 151 19.51 0.63 -0.76
C VAL A 151 20.32 -0.63 -0.45
N ASP A 152 21.03 -0.60 0.67
CA ASP A 152 21.63 -1.79 1.25
C ASP A 152 20.55 -2.75 1.76
N ARG A 153 20.70 -4.06 1.47
CA ARG A 153 19.69 -5.08 1.79
C ARG A 153 19.45 -5.24 3.29
N LYS A 154 20.48 -5.04 4.12
CA LYS A 154 20.39 -5.28 5.57
C LYS A 154 19.95 -4.03 6.34
N THR A 155 20.41 -2.86 5.92
CA THR A 155 20.22 -1.60 6.66
C THR A 155 19.13 -0.72 6.06
N GLY A 156 18.79 -0.90 4.78
CA GLY A 156 17.85 -0.03 4.08
C GLY A 156 18.41 1.37 3.77
N VAL A 157 19.68 1.62 4.09
CA VAL A 157 20.36 2.88 3.82
C VAL A 157 20.60 3.02 2.33
N LYS A 158 20.26 4.20 1.79
CA LYS A 158 20.47 4.53 0.37
C LYS A 158 21.95 4.42 0.01
N LEU A 159 22.25 3.69 -1.06
CA LEU A 159 23.62 3.52 -1.54
C LEU A 159 24.13 4.82 -2.20
N PRO A 160 25.39 5.21 -1.97
CA PRO A 160 26.00 6.36 -2.63
C PRO A 160 26.32 5.98 -4.09
N GLY A 161 25.56 6.53 -5.04
CA GLY A 161 25.84 6.34 -6.47
C GLY A 161 24.60 6.03 -7.29
N GLY A 162 24.47 6.75 -8.41
CA GLY A 162 23.36 6.65 -9.36
C GLY A 162 22.50 7.89 -9.38
N LEU A 163 22.98 8.95 -10.04
CA LEU A 163 22.12 9.97 -10.66
C LEU A 163 20.95 9.26 -11.34
N GLU A 164 19.73 9.71 -11.06
CA GLU A 164 18.50 9.17 -11.63
C GLU A 164 18.70 8.77 -13.10
N PRO A 165 18.80 7.47 -13.42
CA PRO A 165 18.72 7.07 -14.80
C PRO A 165 17.23 7.19 -15.16
N LYS A 166 16.96 7.94 -16.22
CA LYS A 166 15.69 7.90 -16.97
C LYS A 166 15.37 6.51 -17.56
N GLY A 167 16.00 5.44 -17.07
CA GLY A 167 15.91 4.05 -17.50
C GLY A 167 16.00 3.07 -16.33
N GLU A 168 15.86 1.77 -16.61
CA GLU A 168 15.73 0.68 -15.65
C GLU A 168 16.90 0.62 -14.65
N LEU A 169 16.66 1.07 -13.42
CA LEU A 169 17.64 1.06 -12.33
C LEU A 169 18.04 -0.37 -11.96
N ASP A 170 19.26 -0.76 -12.30
CA ASP A 170 19.87 -2.04 -11.92
C ASP A 170 20.65 -1.89 -10.59
N CYS A 171 20.02 -2.32 -9.49
CA CYS A 171 20.60 -2.30 -8.15
C CYS A 171 21.45 -3.54 -7.83
N HIS A 172 21.71 -4.44 -8.80
CA HIS A 172 22.55 -5.63 -8.56
C HIS A 172 24.04 -5.31 -8.45
N GLN A 173 24.51 -4.20 -9.02
CA GLN A 173 25.96 -3.93 -9.17
C GLN A 173 26.60 -3.15 -8.02
N LEU A 174 25.82 -2.46 -7.16
CA LEU A 174 26.37 -1.63 -6.07
C LEU A 174 26.56 -2.37 -4.74
N ALA A 175 26.07 -3.62 -4.61
CA ALA A 175 26.14 -4.36 -3.35
C ALA A 175 27.49 -5.06 -3.11
N ASP A 176 28.25 -5.33 -4.17
CA ASP A 176 29.53 -6.06 -4.08
C ASP A 176 30.76 -5.14 -3.88
N SER A 177 30.63 -3.83 -4.12
CA SER A 177 31.73 -2.86 -4.02
C SER A 177 32.02 -2.33 -2.60
N PHE A 178 31.29 -2.79 -1.58
CA PHE A 178 31.47 -2.36 -0.18
C PHE A 178 31.78 -3.53 0.78
N ARG A 179 32.23 -4.67 0.26
CA ARG A 179 32.72 -5.81 1.05
C ARG A 179 34.25 -5.95 0.98
N GLU A 180 34.96 -4.84 1.12
CA GLU A 180 36.41 -4.80 1.39
C GLU A 180 36.68 -4.23 2.78
#